data_AF-A0A940KSN7-F1
#
_entry.id   AF-A0A940KSN7-F1
#
_cell.length_a   1.000
_cell.length_b   1.000
_cell.length_c   1.000
_cell.angle_alpha   90.00
_cell.angle_beta   90.00
_cell.angle_gamma   90.00
#
_symmetry.space_group_name_H-M   'P 1'
#
loop_
_entity.id
_entity.type
_entity.pdbx_description
1 polymer ?
#
loop_
_entity_poly.entity_id
_entity_poly.type
_entity_poly.pdbx_seq_one_letter_code
_entity_poly.pdbx_strand_id
1 'polypeptide(L)' 'YTGPMSAGEFKFPLATGNWGCDYFMPVINGSGPGSTQMKFIASGSPDFKWKISQAGNYKITINQLYETISIVKQ' A
#
# COMPACT_ATOMS: atom_id res chain seq x y z
N TYR A 1 3.52 0.56 10.23
CA TYR A 1 4.60 -0.43 10.04
C TYR A 1 5.93 0.29 10.02
N THR A 2 6.93 -0.22 10.74
CA THR A 2 8.32 0.25 10.65
C THR A 2 9.22 -0.98 10.58
N GLY A 3 9.98 -1.11 9.49
CA GLY A 3 10.80 -2.30 9.28
C GLY A 3 11.36 -2.44 7.86
N PRO A 4 12.03 -3.56 7.59
CA PRO A 4 12.68 -3.81 6.31
C PRO A 4 11.66 -4.13 5.21
N MET A 5 11.78 -3.43 4.09
CA MET A 5 11.07 -3.74 2.84
C MET A 5 12.09 -4.15 1.79
N SER A 6 11.79 -5.21 1.05
CA SER A 6 12.48 -5.58 -0.17
C SER A 6 11.97 -4.75 -1.36
N ALA A 7 12.75 -4.73 -2.45
CA ALA A 7 12.21 -4.24 -3.72
C ALA A 7 11.04 -5.14 -4.15
N GLY A 8 9.93 -4.54 -4.58
CA GLY A 8 8.71 -5.28 -4.88
C GLY A 8 7.46 -4.43 -4.77
N GLU A 9 6.31 -5.09 -4.74
CA GLU A 9 4.99 -4.46 -4.73
C GLU A 9 4.19 -4.87 -3.50
N PHE A 10 3.32 -3.97 -3.01
CA PHE A 10 2.44 -4.27 -1.90
C PHE A 10 1.10 -3.53 -2.00
N LYS A 11 0.10 -4.07 -1.31
CA LYS A 11 -1.23 -3.49 -1.04
C LYS A 11 -1.73 -4.03 0.30
N PHE A 12 -2.79 -3.45 0.85
CA PHE A 12 -3.31 -3.86 2.16
C PHE A 12 -4.63 -4.63 2.02
N PRO A 13 -4.66 -5.94 2.27
CA PRO A 13 -5.91 -6.69 2.35
C PRO A 13 -6.66 -6.38 3.65
N LEU A 14 -8.00 -6.37 3.60
CA LEU A 14 -8.87 -6.24 4.76
C LEU A 14 -9.34 -7.59 5.34
N ALA A 15 -9.03 -8.70 4.65
CA ALA A 15 -9.25 -10.06 5.13
C ALA A 15 -8.10 -10.99 4.73
N THR A 16 -7.94 -12.09 5.46
CA THR A 16 -6.94 -13.14 5.14
C THR A 16 -7.59 -14.31 4.40
N GLY A 17 -6.78 -15.09 3.67
CA GLY A 17 -7.25 -16.33 3.01
C GLY A 17 -8.11 -16.16 1.75
N ASN A 18 -8.38 -14.92 1.31
CA ASN A 18 -9.18 -14.65 0.13
C ASN A 18 -8.59 -13.49 -0.70
N TRP A 19 -8.38 -13.72 -2.00
CA TRP A 19 -7.88 -12.70 -2.93
C TRP A 19 -8.96 -11.74 -3.42
N GLY A 20 -10.24 -12.13 -3.38
CA GLY A 20 -11.39 -11.29 -3.72
C GLY A 20 -11.95 -10.51 -2.54
N CYS A 21 -11.15 -10.25 -1.50
CA CYS A 21 -11.56 -9.40 -0.39
C CYS A 21 -11.45 -7.91 -0.75
N ASP A 22 -11.77 -7.05 0.21
CA ASP A 22 -11.58 -5.63 0.09
C ASP A 22 -10.12 -5.24 0.39
N TYR A 23 -9.66 -4.13 -0.18
CA TYR A 23 -8.29 -3.65 -0.02
C TYR A 23 -8.21 -2.14 0.17
N PHE A 24 -7.10 -1.68 0.75
CA PHE A 24 -6.56 -0.36 0.47
C PHE A 24 -5.43 -0.45 -0.56
N MET A 25 -5.53 0.38 -1.59
CA MET A 25 -4.64 0.41 -2.76
C MET A 25 -4.22 1.85 -3.08
N PRO A 26 -3.14 2.08 -3.87
CA PRO A 26 -2.84 3.41 -4.33
C PRO A 26 -3.86 3.92 -5.34
N VAL A 27 -4.00 5.24 -5.42
CA VAL A 27 -4.79 5.88 -6.48
C VAL A 27 -4.14 5.67 -7.86
N ILE A 28 -2.80 5.70 -7.92
CA ILE A 28 -2.00 5.50 -9.14
C ILE A 28 -1.20 4.20 -9.02
N ASN A 29 -1.38 3.28 -9.96
CA ASN A 29 -0.64 2.01 -9.95
C ASN A 29 0.88 2.24 -10.07
N GLY A 30 1.67 1.51 -9.28
CA GLY A 30 3.13 1.63 -9.27
C GLY A 30 3.68 2.86 -8.54
N SER A 31 2.83 3.69 -7.94
CA SER A 31 3.28 4.75 -7.03
C SER A 31 3.99 4.18 -5.80
N GLY A 32 4.81 4.97 -5.11
CA GLY A 32 5.65 4.48 -4.01
C GLY A 32 5.90 5.56 -2.97
N PRO A 33 7.15 5.70 -2.45
CA PRO A 33 7.52 6.84 -1.62
C PRO A 33 7.07 8.17 -2.22
N GLY A 34 6.52 9.06 -1.39
CA GLY A 34 5.87 10.30 -1.81
C GLY A 34 4.36 10.21 -2.04
N SER A 35 3.77 9.01 -2.02
CA SER A 35 2.31 8.85 -2.02
C SER A 35 1.70 9.50 -0.77
N THR A 36 0.56 10.17 -0.94
CA THR A 36 -0.20 10.82 0.14
C THR A 36 -1.61 10.25 0.30
N GLN A 37 -2.14 9.62 -0.75
CA GLN A 37 -3.50 9.09 -0.81
C GLN A 37 -3.51 7.58 -1.08
N MET A 38 -4.52 6.92 -0.53
CA MET A 38 -4.93 5.57 -0.86
C MET A 38 -6.43 5.59 -1.20
N LYS A 39 -6.96 4.44 -1.59
CA LYS A 39 -8.39 4.26 -1.85
C LYS A 39 -8.85 2.90 -1.37
N PHE A 40 -10.03 2.84 -0.77
CA PHE A 40 -10.74 1.58 -0.57
C PHE A 40 -11.17 1.00 -1.93
N ILE A 41 -10.95 -0.30 -2.10
CA ILE A 41 -11.35 -1.06 -3.29
C ILE A 41 -12.06 -2.33 -2.84
N ALA A 42 -13.36 -2.40 -3.15
CA ALA A 42 -14.15 -3.60 -2.93
C ALA A 42 -13.75 -4.72 -3.91
N SER A 43 -13.76 -5.95 -3.44
CA SER A 43 -13.56 -7.16 -4.28
C SER A 43 -12.24 -7.21 -5.06
N GLY A 44 -11.24 -6.40 -4.69
CA GLY A 44 -9.89 -6.44 -5.24
C GLY A 44 -9.69 -5.94 -6.67
N SER A 45 -10.68 -5.26 -7.28
CA SER A 45 -10.57 -4.70 -8.64
C SER A 45 -10.88 -3.20 -8.66
N PRO A 46 -10.00 -2.36 -9.23
CA PRO A 46 -8.73 -2.67 -9.89
C PRO A 46 -7.64 -3.16 -8.93
N ASP A 47 -6.62 -3.86 -9.43
CA ASP A 47 -5.52 -4.43 -8.62
C ASP A 47 -4.26 -3.56 -8.61
N PHE A 48 -4.39 -2.33 -8.11
CA PHE A 48 -3.27 -1.38 -8.04
C PHE A 48 -2.38 -1.67 -6.84
N LYS A 49 -1.06 -1.49 -7.01
CA LYS A 49 -0.06 -1.77 -5.98
C LYS A 49 0.92 -0.63 -5.84
N TRP A 50 1.39 -0.39 -4.62
CA TRP A 50 2.54 0.46 -4.40
C TRP A 50 3.81 -0.29 -4.77
N LYS A 51 4.84 0.42 -5.23
CA LYS A 51 6.14 -0.14 -5.59
C LYS A 51 7.26 0.42 -4.71
N ILE A 52 8.04 -0.48 -4.13
CA ILE A 52 9.33 -0.19 -3.51
C ILE A 52 10.41 -0.52 -4.52
N SER A 53 11.10 0.51 -5.04
CA SER A 53 12.16 0.32 -6.05
C SER A 53 13.52 -0.06 -5.47
N GLN A 54 13.74 0.23 -4.19
CA GLN A 54 15.01 -0.05 -3.50
C GLN A 54 14.73 -0.67 -2.14
N ALA A 55 15.42 -1.75 -1.81
CA ALA A 55 15.35 -2.32 -0.48
C ALA A 55 15.84 -1.32 0.59
N GLY A 56 15.32 -1.46 1.80
CA GLY A 56 15.72 -0.65 2.94
C GLY A 56 14.68 -0.68 4.06
N ASN A 57 14.95 0.03 5.14
CA ASN A 57 13.96 0.22 6.19
C ASN A 57 12.99 1.33 5.79
N TYR A 58 11.71 1.11 6.02
CA TYR A 58 10.66 2.08 5.73
C TYR A 58 9.75 2.25 6.94
N LYS A 59 9.25 3.48 7.11
CA LYS A 59 8.08 3.77 7.94
C LYS A 59 6.89 3.97 7.02
N ILE A 60 5.88 3.11 7.16
CA ILE A 60 4.60 3.19 6.46
C ILE A 60 3.50 3.48 7.48
N THR A 61 2.82 4.60 7.30
CA THR A 61 1.70 5.05 8.13
C THR A 61 0.47 5.18 7.24
N ILE A 62 -0.66 4.63 7.67
CA ILE A 62 -1.94 4.77 6.97
C ILE A 62 -2.98 5.38 7.91
N ASN A 63 -3.92 6.13 7.35
CA ASN A 63 -5.14 6.54 8.01
C ASN A 63 -6.33 6.10 7.16
N GLN A 64 -7.02 5.05 7.60
CA GLN A 64 -8.12 4.42 6.85
C GLN A 64 -9.33 5.34 6.73
N LEU A 65 -9.64 6.12 7.77
CA LEU A 65 -10.79 7.02 7.78
C LEU A 65 -10.66 8.14 6.74
N TYR A 66 -9.43 8.66 6.56
CA TYR A 66 -9.15 9.74 5.60
C TYR A 66 -8.51 9.25 4.30
N GLU A 67 -8.36 7.95 4.14
CA GLU A 67 -7.68 7.31 3.00
C GLU A 67 -6.32 7.96 2.66
N THR A 68 -5.50 8.21 3.69
CA THR A 68 -4.15 8.76 3.49
C THR A 68 -3.08 7.73 3.84
N ILE A 69 -1.92 7.89 3.19
CA ILE A 69 -0.73 7.05 3.41
C ILE A 69 0.53 7.93 3.40
N SER A 70 1.55 7.48 4.12
CA SER A 70 2.92 8.00 4.02
C SER A 70 3.88 6.82 3.98
N ILE A 71 4.81 6.84 3.01
CA ILE A 71 5.84 5.81 2.81
C ILE A 71 7.19 6.53 2.79
N VAL A 72 7.99 6.37 3.85
CA VAL A 72 9.25 7.10 4.04
C VAL A 72 10.38 6.10 4.27
N LYS A 73 11.41 6.13 3.41
CA LYS A 73 12.66 5.38 3.64
C LYS A 73 13.39 5.99 4.84
N GLN A 74 13.88 5.14 5.74
CA GLN A 74 14.68 5.53 6.90
C GLN A 74 16.17 5.55 6.56
#